data_AF-A0A849MVM6-F1
#
_entry.id   AF-A0A849MVM6-F1
#
_cell.length_a   1.000
_cell.length_b   1.000
_cell.length_c   1.000
_cell.angle_alpha   90.00
_cell.angle_beta   90.00
_cell.angle_gamma   90.00
#
_symmetry.space_group_name_H-M   'P 1'
#
loop_
_entity.id
_entity.type
_entity.pdbx_description
1 polymer ?
#
loop_
_entity_poly.entity_id
_entity_poly.type
_entity_poly.pdbx_seq_one_letter_code
_entity_poly.pdbx_strand_id
1 'polypeptide(L)'
;MISTYLLNKSVLYPLRPDLVSAQDNIGNKMPRIPRKILEAVIYLFPDEESAKRGSPNGGTGFLVGMPVKDLSGQYFVYAVTNWHVALGEGCSTIRINKHDGGTEIFSFEPDEWIGSKKYDIAIIPLENLDEKIHKVSVIPTTMFATRDVVSDCGISLGDDVYMIGRFIDHDGTKINVPSARFGNISIMPTFLPQGMHFGPAETYCIDLHSRTGYSGSPVFMYRTFTSDLEGDPIEKQRFIPGSSLQLLPDLLHKFLGIHFAQFPEIFRLTAADSAQIQTHEGRVPLLTGAQINGLSGMTCVLPAWAVLECLDDPKLRKERNCALEALEQTEENASDPNE
;
A
#
# COMPACT_ATOMS: atom_id res chain seq x y z
N MET A 1 -14.45 -15.21 32.17
CA MET A 1 -14.59 -13.81 32.67
C MET A 1 -14.36 -12.89 31.49
N ILE A 2 -15.42 -12.60 30.75
CA ILE A 2 -15.40 -11.71 29.59
C ILE A 2 -15.81 -10.34 30.12
N SER A 3 -14.89 -9.38 30.03
CA SER A 3 -15.03 -8.06 30.65
C SER A 3 -16.05 -7.23 29.88
N THR A 4 -17.16 -6.96 30.55
CA THR A 4 -18.19 -5.97 30.26
C THR A 4 -17.57 -4.61 29.93
N TYR A 5 -17.72 -4.12 28.70
CA TYR A 5 -17.63 -2.70 28.34
C TYR A 5 -18.57 -2.38 27.17
N LEU A 6 -19.86 -2.47 27.45
CA LEU A 6 -20.87 -1.73 26.71
C LEU A 6 -21.25 -0.48 27.53
N LEU A 7 -21.57 0.59 26.79
CA LEU A 7 -22.27 1.81 27.21
C LEU A 7 -21.42 2.92 27.85
N ASN A 8 -20.94 3.81 26.99
CA ASN A 8 -20.98 5.24 27.33
C ASN A 8 -21.68 6.02 26.20
N LYS A 9 -23.02 6.08 26.28
CA LYS A 9 -23.85 7.02 25.54
C LYS A 9 -23.76 8.38 26.25
N SER A 10 -22.94 9.30 25.74
CA SER A 10 -23.17 10.76 25.78
C SER A 10 -21.87 11.51 25.42
N VAL A 11 -21.74 11.97 24.16
CA VAL A 11 -21.51 13.38 23.76
C VAL A 11 -21.78 13.43 22.24
N LEU A 12 -23.01 13.76 21.87
CA LEU A 12 -23.34 14.23 20.52
C LEU A 12 -22.70 15.61 20.36
N TYR A 13 -21.74 15.76 19.46
CA TYR A 13 -21.27 17.08 19.04
C TYR A 13 -22.17 17.60 17.91
N PRO A 14 -22.91 18.71 18.11
CA PRO A 14 -23.52 19.40 17.00
C PRO A 14 -22.42 20.02 16.13
N LEU A 15 -22.34 19.60 14.87
CA LEU A 15 -21.59 20.33 13.86
C LEU A 15 -22.24 21.71 13.68
N ARG A 16 -21.66 22.74 14.30
CA ARG A 16 -22.04 24.13 13.99
C ARG A 16 -21.58 24.47 12.57
N PRO A 17 -22.45 25.03 11.71
CA PRO A 17 -22.04 25.61 10.45
C PRO A 17 -21.53 27.03 10.72
N ASP A 18 -20.34 27.13 11.31
CA ASP A 18 -19.67 28.41 11.44
C ASP A 18 -18.90 28.64 10.13
N LEU A 19 -19.46 29.52 9.30
CA LEU A 19 -18.88 30.06 8.07
C LEU A 19 -17.46 30.57 8.33
N VAL A 20 -16.45 29.72 8.12
CA VAL A 20 -15.09 30.18 7.88
C VAL A 20 -15.05 30.61 6.41
N SER A 21 -14.94 31.92 6.20
CA SER A 21 -14.55 32.52 4.94
C SER A 21 -13.12 32.11 4.59
N ALA A 22 -12.94 30.86 4.15
CA ALA A 22 -11.68 30.38 3.63
C ALA A 22 -11.57 30.79 2.16
N GLN A 23 -11.25 32.06 1.92
CA GLN A 23 -10.37 32.42 0.80
C GLN A 23 -8.94 31.95 1.12
N ASP A 24 -8.79 30.69 1.53
CA ASP A 24 -7.49 30.06 1.64
C ASP A 24 -7.03 29.76 0.22
N ASN A 25 -5.94 30.42 -0.17
CA ASN A 25 -5.20 30.20 -1.41
C ASN A 25 -5.27 28.74 -1.88
N ILE A 26 -6.15 28.47 -2.86
CA ILE A 26 -6.12 27.30 -3.74
C ILE A 26 -4.99 27.51 -4.75
N GLY A 27 -3.79 27.86 -4.26
CA GLY A 27 -2.58 27.79 -5.07
C GLY A 27 -2.23 26.33 -5.30
N ASN A 28 -1.55 26.02 -6.41
CA ASN A 28 -0.95 24.72 -6.69
C ASN A 28 -0.11 24.25 -5.49
N LYS A 29 -0.72 23.50 -4.58
CA LYS A 29 -0.03 22.84 -3.47
C LYS A 29 0.40 21.48 -3.97
N MET A 30 1.68 21.16 -3.81
CA MET A 30 2.16 19.82 -4.11
C MET A 30 1.34 18.79 -3.31
N PRO A 31 0.92 17.68 -3.94
CA PRO A 31 0.13 16.65 -3.27
C PRO A 31 0.88 16.11 -2.04
N ARG A 32 0.17 16.07 -0.91
CA ARG A 32 0.67 15.48 0.33
C ARG A 32 0.01 14.13 0.54
N ILE A 33 0.82 13.11 0.80
CA ILE A 33 0.32 11.77 1.12
C ILE A 33 -0.42 11.82 2.46
N PRO A 34 -1.68 11.34 2.55
CA PRO A 34 -2.40 11.27 3.80
C PRO A 34 -1.66 10.39 4.81
N ARG A 35 -1.53 10.88 6.05
CA ARG A 35 -0.82 10.16 7.12
C ARG A 35 -1.36 8.75 7.37
N LYS A 36 -2.66 8.53 7.18
CA LYS A 36 -3.30 7.21 7.25
C LYS A 36 -2.62 6.20 6.32
N ILE A 37 -2.24 6.58 5.11
CA ILE A 37 -1.56 5.67 4.16
C ILE A 37 -0.19 5.22 4.72
N LEU A 38 0.56 6.13 5.36
CA LEU A 38 1.81 5.76 6.04
C LEU A 38 1.58 4.81 7.21
N GLU A 39 0.51 5.03 7.98
CA GLU A 39 0.12 4.20 9.13
C GLU A 39 -0.48 2.84 8.72
N ALA A 40 -0.81 2.64 7.44
CA ALA A 40 -1.20 1.34 6.91
C ALA A 40 -0.02 0.44 6.54
N VAL A 41 1.21 0.97 6.49
CA VAL A 41 2.40 0.21 6.12
C VAL A 41 2.99 -0.52 7.33
N ILE A 42 3.26 -1.80 7.14
CA ILE A 42 3.87 -2.69 8.13
C ILE A 42 5.20 -3.22 7.60
N TYR A 43 6.11 -3.61 8.50
CA TYR A 43 7.38 -4.22 8.12
C TYR A 43 7.39 -5.69 8.48
N LEU A 44 7.99 -6.49 7.62
CA LEU A 44 8.18 -7.91 7.84
C LEU A 44 9.63 -8.23 8.11
N PHE A 45 9.85 -9.18 9.01
CA PHE A 45 11.15 -9.67 9.44
C PHE A 45 11.15 -11.19 9.56
N PRO A 46 12.32 -11.86 9.52
CA PRO A 46 12.44 -13.30 9.73
C PRO A 46 11.96 -13.77 11.11
N ASP A 47 12.23 -12.96 12.15
CA ASP A 47 12.00 -13.33 13.54
C ASP A 47 11.83 -12.08 14.43
N GLU A 48 11.38 -12.28 15.67
CA GLU A 48 11.13 -11.21 16.64
C GLU A 48 12.41 -10.42 17.00
N GLU A 49 13.56 -11.08 17.11
CA GLU A 49 14.83 -10.42 17.44
C GLU A 49 15.32 -9.55 16.29
N SER A 50 15.14 -10.02 15.06
CA SER A 50 15.34 -9.28 13.82
C SER A 50 14.42 -8.05 13.75
N ALA A 51 13.15 -8.21 14.12
CA ALA A 51 12.19 -7.11 14.20
C ALA A 51 12.55 -6.07 15.26
N LYS A 52 12.97 -6.48 16.46
CA LYS A 52 13.43 -5.56 17.53
C LYS A 52 14.66 -4.75 17.12
N ARG A 53 15.60 -5.37 16.40
CA ARG A 53 16.83 -4.72 15.94
C ARG A 53 16.67 -3.90 14.67
N GLY A 54 15.60 -4.10 13.90
CA GLY A 54 15.47 -3.53 12.56
C GLY A 54 16.52 -4.11 11.60
N SER A 55 16.66 -5.44 11.56
CA SER A 55 17.68 -6.10 10.73
C SER A 55 17.40 -5.86 9.23
N PRO A 56 18.43 -5.76 8.37
CA PRO A 56 18.22 -5.41 6.96
C PRO A 56 17.41 -6.44 6.15
N ASN A 57 17.31 -7.67 6.65
CA ASN A 57 16.49 -8.71 6.02
C ASN A 57 15.01 -8.44 6.31
N GLY A 58 14.17 -8.67 5.30
CA GLY A 58 12.74 -8.46 5.40
C GLY A 58 12.17 -7.66 4.24
N GLY A 59 10.92 -7.27 4.39
CA GLY A 59 10.17 -6.59 3.34
C GLY A 59 9.12 -5.65 3.89
N THR A 60 8.27 -5.20 2.98
CA THR A 60 7.13 -4.34 3.26
C THR A 60 5.86 -5.15 3.22
N GLY A 61 4.88 -4.78 4.03
CA GLY A 61 3.50 -5.17 3.85
C GLY A 61 2.59 -4.00 4.14
N PHE A 62 1.29 -4.24 4.07
CA PHE A 62 0.29 -3.24 4.41
C PHE A 62 -0.97 -3.88 4.97
N LEU A 63 -1.75 -3.07 5.69
CA LEU A 63 -3.02 -3.48 6.25
C LEU A 63 -4.17 -3.14 5.27
N VAL A 64 -5.00 -4.14 4.99
CA VAL A 64 -6.23 -4.00 4.22
C VAL A 64 -7.43 -4.14 5.14
N GLY A 65 -8.39 -3.23 4.99
CA GLY A 65 -9.65 -3.27 5.72
C GLY A 65 -10.79 -3.67 4.79
N MET A 66 -11.42 -4.81 5.05
CA MET A 66 -12.67 -5.20 4.40
C MET A 66 -13.84 -4.74 5.28
N PRO A 67 -14.70 -3.82 4.81
CA PRO A 67 -15.76 -3.27 5.65
C PRO A 67 -16.73 -4.36 6.07
N VAL A 68 -17.10 -4.35 7.35
CA VAL A 68 -18.17 -5.20 7.89
C VAL A 68 -19.49 -4.63 7.40
N LYS A 69 -20.34 -5.47 6.80
CA LYS A 69 -21.64 -5.03 6.29
C LYS A 69 -22.48 -4.49 7.45
N ASP A 70 -23.19 -3.39 7.20
CA ASP A 70 -24.13 -2.76 8.14
C ASP A 70 -23.51 -2.20 9.46
N LEU A 71 -22.20 -2.32 9.66
CA LEU A 71 -21.46 -1.74 10.79
C LEU A 71 -20.44 -0.70 10.31
N SER A 72 -20.86 0.56 10.30
CA SER A 72 -20.02 1.67 9.83
C SER A 72 -18.73 1.79 10.65
N GLY A 73 -17.58 1.79 9.97
CA GLY A 73 -16.26 1.97 10.59
C GLY A 73 -15.63 0.69 11.14
N GLN A 74 -16.31 -0.47 11.08
CA GLN A 74 -15.72 -1.75 11.42
C GLN A 74 -15.17 -2.45 10.18
N TYR A 75 -14.00 -3.09 10.32
CA TYR A 75 -13.30 -3.78 9.25
C TYR A 75 -12.79 -5.14 9.73
N PHE A 76 -12.88 -6.14 8.87
CA PHE A 76 -11.96 -7.29 8.94
C PHE A 76 -10.59 -6.81 8.44
N VAL A 77 -9.57 -6.94 9.28
CA VAL A 77 -8.22 -6.44 8.99
C VAL A 77 -7.31 -7.58 8.58
N TYR A 78 -6.61 -7.38 7.47
CA TYR A 78 -5.66 -8.33 6.90
C TYR A 78 -4.31 -7.68 6.71
N ALA A 79 -3.24 -8.37 7.10
CA ALA A 79 -1.91 -8.03 6.65
C ALA A 79 -1.65 -8.68 5.28
N VAL A 80 -1.13 -7.88 4.35
CA VAL A 80 -0.85 -8.27 2.96
C VAL A 80 0.61 -7.97 2.63
N THR A 81 1.29 -8.92 2.00
CA THR A 81 2.64 -8.74 1.44
C THR A 81 2.84 -9.66 0.23
N ASN A 82 4.04 -9.69 -0.33
CA ASN A 82 4.37 -10.68 -1.35
C ASN A 82 4.57 -12.07 -0.75
N TRP A 83 4.19 -13.10 -1.52
CA TRP A 83 4.42 -14.49 -1.14
C TRP A 83 5.90 -14.78 -0.94
N HIS A 84 6.77 -14.29 -1.82
CA HIS A 84 8.21 -14.51 -1.69
C HIS A 84 8.80 -13.86 -0.44
N VAL A 85 8.19 -12.80 0.11
CA VAL A 85 8.65 -12.17 1.35
C VAL A 85 8.24 -13.01 2.56
N ALA A 86 6.94 -13.20 2.77
CA ALA A 86 6.45 -13.90 3.96
C ALA A 86 6.80 -15.40 3.97
N LEU A 87 6.63 -16.06 2.82
CA LEU A 87 6.70 -17.52 2.69
C LEU A 87 7.93 -18.02 1.95
N GLY A 88 8.44 -17.26 0.99
CA GLY A 88 9.68 -17.61 0.27
C GLY A 88 10.92 -17.40 1.14
N GLU A 89 11.08 -16.21 1.70
CA GLU A 89 12.19 -15.81 2.56
C GLU A 89 11.94 -16.07 4.05
N GLY A 90 10.71 -16.47 4.41
CA GLY A 90 10.33 -16.74 5.80
C GLY A 90 10.19 -15.49 6.66
N CYS A 91 10.00 -14.31 6.06
CA CYS A 91 9.80 -13.06 6.79
C CYS A 91 8.36 -12.97 7.30
N SER A 92 8.00 -13.82 8.25
CA SER A 92 6.64 -14.01 8.77
C SER A 92 6.33 -13.16 10.02
N THR A 93 7.30 -12.40 10.53
CA THR A 93 7.13 -11.56 11.71
C THR A 93 6.76 -10.12 11.31
N ILE A 94 5.59 -9.65 11.75
CA ILE A 94 5.07 -8.31 11.47
C ILE A 94 5.43 -7.35 12.60
N ARG A 95 5.99 -6.18 12.26
CA ARG A 95 6.23 -5.07 13.19
C ARG A 95 5.33 -3.89 12.84
N ILE A 96 4.65 -3.34 13.84
CA ILE A 96 3.82 -2.13 13.71
C ILE A 96 4.22 -1.06 14.73
N ASN A 97 3.87 0.19 14.47
CA ASN A 97 4.14 1.30 15.39
C ASN A 97 3.05 1.45 16.45
N LYS A 98 3.44 1.94 17.64
CA LYS A 98 2.53 2.33 18.71
C LYS A 98 2.48 3.85 18.88
N HIS A 99 1.41 4.34 19.52
CA HIS A 99 1.28 5.76 19.85
C HIS A 99 2.29 6.25 20.89
N ASP A 100 2.80 5.35 21.74
CA ASP A 100 3.81 5.63 22.77
C ASP A 100 5.24 5.83 22.22
N GLY A 101 5.43 5.69 20.89
CA GLY A 101 6.74 5.80 20.24
C GLY A 101 7.54 4.50 20.21
N GLY A 102 6.96 3.37 20.62
CA GLY A 102 7.51 2.03 20.45
C GLY A 102 6.89 1.25 19.30
N THR A 103 7.12 -0.07 19.28
CA THR A 103 6.56 -1.00 18.30
C THR A 103 5.89 -2.18 18.98
N GLU A 104 4.92 -2.78 18.30
CA GLU A 104 4.35 -4.09 18.63
C GLU A 104 4.80 -5.10 17.57
N ILE A 105 5.03 -6.35 17.97
CA ILE A 105 5.51 -7.41 17.08
C ILE A 105 4.55 -8.60 17.14
N PHE A 106 4.10 -9.05 15.98
CA PHE A 106 3.28 -10.24 15.80
C PHE A 106 4.08 -11.26 15.03
N SER A 107 4.39 -12.39 15.66
CA SER A 107 5.12 -13.50 15.05
C SER A 107 4.13 -14.56 14.61
N PHE A 108 4.25 -14.99 13.35
CA PHE A 108 3.40 -16.03 12.77
C PHE A 108 4.26 -17.15 12.18
N GLU A 109 3.73 -18.35 12.19
CA GLU A 109 4.29 -19.47 11.46
C GLU A 109 3.91 -19.41 9.97
N PRO A 110 4.75 -19.93 9.05
CA PRO A 110 4.46 -19.88 7.61
C PRO A 110 3.14 -20.54 7.19
N ASP A 111 2.63 -21.52 7.93
CA ASP A 111 1.37 -22.21 7.60
C ASP A 111 0.11 -21.44 8.03
N GLU A 112 0.26 -20.40 8.85
CA GLU A 112 -0.82 -19.48 9.23
C GLU A 112 -1.16 -18.50 8.09
N TRP A 113 -0.20 -18.23 7.19
CA TRP A 113 -0.43 -17.38 6.03
C TRP A 113 -1.16 -18.12 4.91
N ILE A 114 -2.10 -17.42 4.29
CA ILE A 114 -2.75 -17.86 3.07
C ILE A 114 -1.96 -17.29 1.89
N GLY A 115 -1.15 -18.16 1.29
CA GLY A 115 -0.26 -17.82 0.20
C GLY A 115 -0.79 -18.19 -1.19
N SER A 116 -0.76 -17.25 -2.13
CA SER A 116 -0.95 -17.49 -3.55
C SER A 116 0.37 -17.33 -4.30
N LYS A 117 1.02 -18.45 -4.64
CA LYS A 117 2.20 -18.44 -5.52
C LYS A 117 1.89 -17.87 -6.90
N LYS A 118 0.67 -18.07 -7.41
CA LYS A 118 0.23 -17.54 -8.71
C LYS A 118 0.32 -16.01 -8.75
N TYR A 119 -0.08 -15.36 -7.66
CA TYR A 119 -0.09 -13.91 -7.57
C TYR A 119 1.09 -13.34 -6.83
N ASP A 120 2.02 -14.16 -6.34
CA ASP A 120 3.07 -13.73 -5.41
C ASP A 120 2.50 -12.86 -4.27
N ILE A 121 1.37 -13.26 -3.69
CA ILE A 121 0.69 -12.57 -2.58
C ILE A 121 0.55 -13.53 -1.39
N ALA A 122 0.77 -13.01 -0.19
CA ALA A 122 0.47 -13.68 1.07
C ALA A 122 -0.42 -12.79 1.94
N ILE A 123 -1.43 -13.40 2.56
CA ILE A 123 -2.42 -12.72 3.41
C ILE A 123 -2.56 -13.46 4.73
N ILE A 124 -2.69 -12.70 5.82
CA ILE A 124 -3.04 -13.25 7.13
C ILE A 124 -4.05 -12.32 7.83
N PRO A 125 -5.10 -12.85 8.49
CA PRO A 125 -5.93 -12.05 9.39
C PRO A 125 -5.08 -11.47 10.51
N LEU A 126 -5.21 -10.17 10.78
CA LEU A 126 -4.50 -9.53 11.88
C LEU A 126 -5.50 -9.11 12.96
N GLU A 127 -5.68 -9.98 13.94
CA GLU A 127 -6.53 -9.75 15.10
C GLU A 127 -5.82 -8.91 16.18
N ASN A 128 -6.57 -8.44 17.18
CA ASN A 128 -6.04 -7.73 18.37
C ASN A 128 -5.39 -6.37 18.10
N LEU A 129 -5.78 -5.68 17.02
CA LEU A 129 -5.42 -4.29 16.81
C LEU A 129 -6.30 -3.36 17.67
N ASP A 130 -5.69 -2.75 18.70
CA ASP A 130 -6.29 -1.64 19.45
C ASP A 130 -5.87 -0.28 18.88
N GLU A 131 -6.81 0.50 18.33
CA GLU A 131 -6.58 1.85 17.78
C GLU A 131 -6.06 2.86 18.82
N LYS A 132 -6.24 2.61 20.12
CA LYS A 132 -5.70 3.47 21.19
C LYS A 132 -4.22 3.23 21.45
N ILE A 133 -3.76 2.01 21.18
CA ILE A 133 -2.37 1.58 21.43
C ILE A 133 -1.57 1.66 20.15
N HIS A 134 -2.09 1.08 19.08
CA HIS A 134 -1.41 0.91 17.81
C HIS A 134 -1.66 2.11 16.89
N LYS A 135 -0.57 2.66 16.38
CA LYS A 135 -0.59 3.75 15.42
C LYS A 135 -0.70 3.18 14.02
N VAL A 136 -1.86 2.62 13.71
CA VAL A 136 -2.14 1.92 12.47
C VAL A 136 -3.39 2.47 11.78
N SER A 137 -3.46 2.28 10.47
CA SER A 137 -4.69 2.44 9.72
C SER A 137 -4.80 1.35 8.66
N VAL A 138 -5.89 1.32 7.89
CA VAL A 138 -6.10 0.31 6.86
C VAL A 138 -6.35 0.96 5.51
N ILE A 139 -5.94 0.29 4.43
CA ILE A 139 -6.37 0.60 3.07
C ILE A 139 -7.72 -0.09 2.88
N PRO A 140 -8.85 0.64 2.83
CA PRO A 140 -10.15 0.01 2.68
C PRO A 140 -10.30 -0.57 1.26
N THR A 141 -10.99 -1.69 1.12
CA THR A 141 -11.24 -2.30 -0.20
C THR A 141 -11.97 -1.37 -1.16
N THR A 142 -12.71 -0.37 -0.67
CA THR A 142 -13.34 0.70 -1.47
C THR A 142 -12.34 1.63 -2.19
N MET A 143 -11.07 1.61 -1.77
CA MET A 143 -9.99 2.35 -2.40
C MET A 143 -9.35 1.58 -3.56
N PHE A 144 -9.70 0.31 -3.77
CA PHE A 144 -9.02 -0.53 -4.75
C PHE A 144 -9.38 -0.12 -6.17
N ALA A 145 -8.38 -0.07 -7.04
CA ALA A 145 -8.55 0.10 -8.47
C ALA A 145 -8.97 -1.23 -9.10
N THR A 146 -10.24 -1.59 -8.99
CA THR A 146 -10.81 -2.74 -9.70
C THR A 146 -10.79 -2.51 -11.21
N ARG A 147 -11.04 -3.55 -12.00
CA ARG A 147 -11.14 -3.43 -13.46
C ARG A 147 -12.18 -2.38 -13.87
N ASP A 148 -13.33 -2.39 -13.21
CA ASP A 148 -14.40 -1.43 -13.44
C ASP A 148 -13.95 -0.03 -13.07
N VAL A 149 -13.30 0.17 -11.92
CA VAL A 149 -12.75 1.48 -11.53
C VAL A 149 -11.70 1.99 -12.52
N VAL A 150 -10.82 1.11 -13.01
CA VAL A 150 -9.82 1.46 -14.04
C VAL A 150 -10.49 1.94 -15.32
N SER A 151 -11.51 1.21 -15.79
CA SER A 151 -12.28 1.57 -16.98
C SER A 151 -13.08 2.86 -16.78
N ASP A 152 -13.90 2.92 -15.72
CA ASP A 152 -14.85 4.00 -15.46
C ASP A 152 -14.16 5.34 -15.14
N CYS A 153 -12.99 5.28 -14.50
CA CYS A 153 -12.20 6.46 -14.17
C CYS A 153 -11.12 6.78 -15.23
N GLY A 154 -11.03 5.99 -16.29
CA GLY A 154 -10.05 6.17 -17.37
C GLY A 154 -8.60 6.14 -16.88
N ILE A 155 -8.27 5.23 -15.96
CA ILE A 155 -6.90 5.07 -15.45
C ILE A 155 -6.02 4.52 -16.59
N SER A 156 -4.92 5.20 -16.88
CA SER A 156 -4.15 4.98 -18.11
C SER A 156 -2.66 5.31 -17.93
N LEU A 157 -1.92 5.16 -19.03
CA LEU A 157 -0.52 5.54 -19.12
C LEU A 157 -0.32 7.02 -18.75
N GLY A 158 0.76 7.32 -18.04
CA GLY A 158 1.08 8.66 -17.59
C GLY A 158 0.46 9.06 -16.25
N ASP A 159 -0.55 8.34 -15.74
CA ASP A 159 -1.11 8.61 -14.42
C ASP A 159 -0.03 8.57 -13.33
N ASP A 160 -0.03 9.58 -12.45
CA ASP A 160 0.92 9.66 -11.35
C ASP A 160 0.69 8.53 -10.35
N VAL A 161 1.80 7.93 -9.94
CA VAL A 161 1.81 6.89 -8.91
C VAL A 161 2.77 7.23 -7.80
N TYR A 162 2.48 6.68 -6.63
CA TYR A 162 3.45 6.61 -5.56
C TYR A 162 3.41 5.24 -4.88
N MET A 163 4.56 4.84 -4.35
CA MET A 163 4.74 3.63 -3.57
C MET A 163 5.21 4.01 -2.18
N ILE A 164 4.69 3.36 -1.14
CA ILE A 164 5.18 3.54 0.22
C ILE A 164 5.71 2.22 0.74
N GLY A 165 6.93 2.21 1.26
CA GLY A 165 7.45 1.02 1.89
C GLY A 165 8.73 1.23 2.67
N ARG A 166 9.29 0.10 3.08
CA ARG A 166 10.53 0.00 3.82
C ARG A 166 11.70 0.36 2.92
N PHE A 167 12.47 1.37 3.31
CA PHE A 167 13.77 1.64 2.69
C PHE A 167 14.86 1.12 3.62
N ILE A 168 15.51 0.01 3.27
CA ILE A 168 16.43 -0.71 4.17
C ILE A 168 17.53 0.19 4.74
N ASP A 169 18.06 1.15 3.97
CA ASP A 169 19.11 2.05 4.43
C ASP A 169 18.61 3.12 5.45
N HIS A 170 17.29 3.32 5.56
CA HIS A 170 16.67 4.34 6.42
C HIS A 170 15.25 3.96 6.86
N ASP A 171 15.06 2.75 7.37
CA ASP A 171 13.73 2.22 7.70
C ASP A 171 13.27 2.57 9.13
N GLY A 172 14.18 3.12 9.94
CA GLY A 172 13.95 3.37 11.35
C GLY A 172 14.26 2.13 12.18
N THR A 173 15.37 2.20 12.92
CA THR A 173 15.84 1.08 13.76
C THR A 173 14.83 0.73 14.85
N LYS A 174 14.30 1.76 15.54
CA LYS A 174 13.41 1.61 16.70
C LYS A 174 11.92 1.60 16.37
N ILE A 175 11.53 2.22 15.26
CA ILE A 175 10.14 2.36 14.81
C ILE A 175 10.12 2.27 13.29
N ASN A 176 9.00 1.87 12.71
CA ASN A 176 8.84 1.90 11.26
C ASN A 176 8.77 3.36 10.78
N VAL A 177 9.65 3.73 9.86
CA VAL A 177 9.64 5.02 9.15
C VAL A 177 9.49 4.73 7.66
N PRO A 178 8.25 4.59 7.15
CA PRO A 178 8.03 4.31 5.74
C PRO A 178 8.52 5.46 4.86
N SER A 179 9.05 5.10 3.69
CA SER A 179 9.53 6.03 2.67
C SER A 179 8.62 5.98 1.45
N ALA A 180 8.43 7.12 0.80
CA ALA A 180 7.63 7.23 -0.41
C ALA A 180 8.52 7.39 -1.65
N ARG A 181 8.09 6.78 -2.76
CA ARG A 181 8.67 6.95 -4.09
C ARG A 181 7.58 7.29 -5.09
N PHE A 182 7.93 8.02 -6.14
CA PHE A 182 6.98 8.60 -7.08
C PHE A 182 7.40 8.28 -8.51
N GLY A 183 6.43 8.32 -9.42
CA GLY A 183 6.62 8.12 -10.86
C GLY A 183 5.27 7.97 -11.57
N ASN A 184 5.21 7.20 -12.66
CA ASN A 184 4.03 7.14 -13.52
C ASN A 184 3.73 5.73 -14.04
N ILE A 185 2.45 5.48 -14.38
CA ILE A 185 2.05 4.26 -15.09
C ILE A 185 2.69 4.25 -16.49
N SER A 186 3.44 3.19 -16.81
CA SER A 186 4.17 3.07 -18.08
C SER A 186 3.58 2.00 -19.01
N ILE A 187 2.99 0.94 -18.45
CA ILE A 187 2.32 -0.14 -19.20
C ILE A 187 1.10 -0.58 -18.40
N MET A 188 -0.07 -0.56 -19.05
CA MET A 188 -1.32 -1.12 -18.49
C MET A 188 -1.19 -2.64 -18.30
N PRO A 189 -2.04 -3.26 -17.45
CA PRO A 189 -1.84 -4.64 -17.04
C PRO A 189 -1.77 -5.58 -18.23
N THR A 190 -0.66 -6.28 -18.34
CA THR A 190 -0.40 -7.26 -19.40
C THR A 190 0.22 -8.51 -18.78
N PHE A 191 0.09 -9.65 -19.47
CA PHE A 191 0.66 -10.90 -18.98
C PHE A 191 2.17 -10.90 -19.18
N LEU A 192 2.90 -10.71 -18.09
CA LEU A 192 4.34 -10.79 -18.08
C LEU A 192 4.82 -12.10 -17.43
N PRO A 193 5.90 -12.71 -17.96
CA PRO A 193 6.54 -13.82 -17.27
C PRO A 193 7.13 -13.32 -15.94
N GLN A 194 6.67 -13.88 -14.83
CA GLN A 194 7.08 -13.49 -13.49
C GLN A 194 8.35 -14.26 -13.07
N GLY A 195 9.52 -13.86 -13.59
CA GLY A 195 10.80 -14.49 -13.24
C GLY A 195 10.82 -16.02 -13.45
N MET A 196 11.76 -16.72 -12.80
CA MET A 196 11.92 -18.18 -12.95
C MET A 196 10.93 -19.01 -12.10
N HIS A 197 10.21 -18.39 -11.16
CA HIS A 197 9.48 -19.11 -10.11
C HIS A 197 7.97 -19.00 -10.19
N PHE A 198 7.44 -18.11 -11.02
CA PHE A 198 6.00 -17.84 -11.08
C PHE A 198 5.48 -17.88 -12.51
N GLY A 199 4.22 -18.27 -12.65
CA GLY A 199 3.54 -18.28 -13.95
C GLY A 199 3.30 -16.86 -14.47
N PRO A 200 2.91 -16.69 -15.74
CA PRO A 200 2.57 -15.38 -16.25
C PRO A 200 1.39 -14.80 -15.45
N ALA A 201 1.51 -13.55 -15.03
CA ALA A 201 0.45 -12.82 -14.35
C ALA A 201 0.24 -11.47 -14.98
N GLU A 202 -1.00 -11.02 -14.92
CA GLU A 202 -1.38 -9.69 -15.33
C GLU A 202 -0.71 -8.66 -14.42
N THR A 203 0.08 -7.76 -15.00
CA THR A 203 1.03 -6.92 -14.27
C THR A 203 1.10 -5.53 -14.90
N TYR A 204 0.96 -4.49 -14.08
CA TYR A 204 1.34 -3.13 -14.47
C TYR A 204 2.86 -3.03 -14.54
N CYS A 205 3.37 -2.29 -15.52
CA CYS A 205 4.72 -1.73 -15.41
C CYS A 205 4.63 -0.24 -15.12
N ILE A 206 5.36 0.20 -14.11
CA ILE A 206 5.42 1.61 -13.75
C ILE A 206 6.89 2.03 -13.72
N ASP A 207 7.15 3.28 -14.08
CA ASP A 207 8.45 3.88 -13.87
C ASP A 207 8.42 4.55 -12.50
N LEU A 208 9.30 4.12 -11.61
CA LEU A 208 9.49 4.74 -10.30
C LEU A 208 10.94 5.16 -10.15
N HIS A 209 11.16 6.24 -9.43
CA HIS A 209 12.50 6.60 -8.94
C HIS A 209 12.93 5.64 -7.82
N SER A 210 13.06 4.34 -8.12
CA SER A 210 13.19 3.22 -7.19
C SER A 210 14.58 2.57 -7.15
N ARG A 211 14.86 1.91 -6.04
CA ARG A 211 15.95 0.95 -5.82
C ARG A 211 15.31 -0.31 -5.20
N THR A 212 16.09 -1.35 -4.98
CA THR A 212 15.63 -2.56 -4.29
C THR A 212 15.10 -2.30 -2.88
N GLY A 213 14.39 -3.29 -2.31
CA GLY A 213 13.97 -3.28 -0.90
C GLY A 213 12.50 -2.95 -0.66
N TYR A 214 11.69 -2.80 -1.71
CA TYR A 214 10.28 -2.42 -1.62
C TYR A 214 9.30 -3.58 -1.91
N SER A 215 9.77 -4.83 -1.95
CA SER A 215 8.87 -5.98 -2.13
C SER A 215 7.75 -5.95 -1.07
N GLY A 216 6.52 -6.08 -1.55
CA GLY A 216 5.29 -6.05 -0.77
C GLY A 216 4.75 -4.66 -0.48
N SER A 217 5.34 -3.60 -1.04
CA SER A 217 4.89 -2.22 -0.84
C SER A 217 3.57 -1.95 -1.58
N PRO A 218 2.61 -1.26 -0.94
CA PRO A 218 1.43 -0.78 -1.63
C PRO A 218 1.79 0.35 -2.61
N VAL A 219 1.18 0.30 -3.78
CA VAL A 219 1.28 1.30 -4.84
C VAL A 219 -0.08 1.93 -5.06
N PHE A 220 -0.10 3.25 -5.16
CA PHE A 220 -1.30 4.05 -5.35
C PHE A 220 -1.15 4.87 -6.64
N MET A 221 -2.24 5.06 -7.36
CA MET A 221 -2.31 6.14 -8.35
C MET A 221 -3.07 7.32 -7.77
N TYR A 222 -2.73 8.51 -8.23
CA TYR A 222 -3.43 9.72 -7.87
C TYR A 222 -3.47 10.70 -9.04
N ARG A 223 -4.48 11.56 -9.04
CA ARG A 223 -4.55 12.74 -9.92
C ARG A 223 -4.74 13.97 -9.05
N THR A 224 -4.04 15.04 -9.41
CA THR A 224 -4.35 16.37 -8.86
C THR A 224 -5.10 17.19 -9.90
N PHE A 225 -5.84 18.20 -9.44
CA PHE A 225 -6.48 19.15 -10.35
C PHE A 225 -5.51 19.61 -11.43
N THR A 226 -5.96 19.63 -12.68
CA THR A 226 -5.20 20.06 -13.87
C THR A 226 -4.03 19.15 -14.31
N SER A 227 -3.87 17.97 -13.73
CA SER A 227 -2.78 17.03 -14.12
C SER A 227 -3.05 16.31 -15.44
N ASP A 228 -4.32 16.19 -15.83
CA ASP A 228 -4.69 15.57 -17.10
C ASP A 228 -4.31 16.48 -18.27
N LEU A 229 -3.54 15.96 -19.23
CA LEU A 229 -3.14 16.65 -20.45
C LEU A 229 -4.13 16.41 -21.61
N GLU A 230 -5.03 15.43 -21.48
CA GLU A 230 -6.04 15.09 -22.48
C GLU A 230 -7.28 16.00 -22.35
N GLY A 231 -7.77 16.55 -23.45
CA GLY A 231 -8.98 17.40 -23.49
C GLY A 231 -8.72 18.90 -23.70
N ASP A 232 -9.69 19.59 -24.30
CA ASP A 232 -9.63 21.03 -24.59
C ASP A 232 -9.61 21.83 -23.27
N PRO A 233 -8.62 22.73 -23.04
CA PRO A 233 -8.55 23.58 -21.86
C PRO A 233 -9.86 24.35 -21.56
N ILE A 234 -10.67 24.62 -22.59
CA ILE A 234 -11.95 25.34 -22.48
C ILE A 234 -13.05 24.46 -21.83
N GLU A 235 -13.04 23.14 -22.04
CA GLU A 235 -13.98 22.23 -21.38
C GLU A 235 -13.60 22.01 -19.91
N LYS A 236 -12.29 21.96 -19.60
CA LYS A 236 -11.77 21.88 -18.23
C LYS A 236 -12.08 23.12 -17.37
N GLN A 237 -12.38 24.26 -18.00
CA GLN A 237 -12.79 25.51 -17.33
C GLN A 237 -14.29 25.60 -17.02
N ARG A 238 -15.13 24.64 -17.44
CA ARG A 238 -16.55 24.60 -17.07
C ARG A 238 -16.74 24.08 -15.64
N PHE A 239 -16.12 24.77 -14.70
CA PHE A 239 -16.48 24.72 -13.29
C PHE A 239 -17.90 25.30 -13.16
N ILE A 240 -18.93 24.46 -13.08
CA ILE A 240 -20.30 24.90 -12.88
C ILE A 240 -20.46 25.24 -11.38
N PRO A 241 -20.64 26.51 -11.00
CA PRO A 241 -20.90 26.86 -9.61
C PRO A 241 -22.29 26.31 -9.25
N GLY A 242 -22.35 25.38 -8.31
CA GLY A 242 -23.62 24.87 -7.76
C GLY A 242 -24.06 23.47 -8.21
N SER A 243 -23.28 22.74 -9.02
CA SER A 243 -23.51 21.30 -9.20
C SER A 243 -22.93 20.51 -8.03
N SER A 244 -23.78 19.79 -7.31
CA SER A 244 -23.41 18.87 -6.24
C SER A 244 -22.35 17.88 -6.71
N LEU A 245 -21.12 18.06 -6.24
CA LEU A 245 -19.99 17.12 -6.09
C LEU A 245 -20.15 15.69 -6.67
N GLN A 246 -20.51 15.53 -7.94
CA GLN A 246 -20.29 14.31 -8.69
C GLN A 246 -18.78 14.26 -8.91
N LEU A 247 -18.12 13.32 -8.22
CA LEU A 247 -16.67 13.10 -8.21
C LEU A 247 -15.98 13.66 -9.46
N LEU A 248 -15.29 14.79 -9.30
CA LEU A 248 -14.49 15.34 -10.37
C LEU A 248 -13.45 14.27 -10.74
N PRO A 249 -13.42 13.79 -12.01
CA PRO A 249 -12.42 12.82 -12.49
C PRO A 249 -10.98 13.23 -12.19
N ASP A 250 -10.75 14.53 -11.96
CA ASP A 250 -9.47 15.18 -11.69
C ASP A 250 -8.92 14.95 -10.28
N LEU A 251 -9.73 14.46 -9.33
CA LEU A 251 -9.28 14.08 -7.98
C LEU A 251 -9.51 12.59 -7.74
N LEU A 252 -8.59 11.78 -8.24
CA LEU A 252 -8.61 10.34 -8.04
C LEU A 252 -7.46 9.95 -7.11
N HIS A 253 -7.71 9.01 -6.20
CA HIS A 253 -6.68 8.39 -5.38
C HIS A 253 -7.12 6.95 -5.08
N LYS A 254 -6.48 5.97 -5.74
CA LYS A 254 -6.82 4.55 -5.57
C LYS A 254 -5.57 3.72 -5.34
N PHE A 255 -5.76 2.62 -4.62
CA PHE A 255 -4.77 1.57 -4.47
C PHE A 255 -4.68 0.81 -5.79
N LEU A 256 -3.54 0.95 -6.48
CA LEU A 256 -3.27 0.36 -7.78
C LEU A 256 -2.88 -1.11 -7.66
N GLY A 257 -2.10 -1.45 -6.64
CA GLY A 257 -1.57 -2.80 -6.48
C GLY A 257 -0.37 -2.93 -5.55
N ILE A 258 0.31 -4.08 -5.64
CA ILE A 258 1.46 -4.45 -4.81
C ILE A 258 2.73 -4.59 -5.66
N HIS A 259 3.79 -3.87 -5.28
CA HIS A 259 5.10 -3.95 -5.94
C HIS A 259 5.77 -5.29 -5.62
N PHE A 260 6.22 -6.03 -6.65
CA PHE A 260 6.84 -7.34 -6.46
C PHE A 260 8.18 -7.57 -7.18
N ALA A 261 8.49 -6.82 -8.24
CA ALA A 261 9.73 -7.03 -9.00
C ALA A 261 10.21 -5.78 -9.74
N GLN A 262 11.49 -5.76 -10.13
CA GLN A 262 12.12 -4.71 -10.95
C GLN A 262 12.79 -5.34 -12.17
N PHE A 263 12.80 -4.64 -13.30
CA PHE A 263 13.47 -5.14 -14.50
C PHE A 263 14.98 -5.06 -14.34
N PRO A 264 15.74 -6.13 -14.66
CA PRO A 264 17.19 -6.07 -14.67
C PRO A 264 17.68 -5.20 -15.84
N GLU A 265 18.73 -4.42 -15.58
CA GLU A 265 19.36 -3.56 -16.58
C GLU A 265 20.87 -3.84 -16.63
N ILE A 266 21.44 -3.89 -17.84
CA ILE A 266 22.86 -4.16 -18.05
C ILE A 266 23.55 -2.86 -18.45
N PHE A 267 24.34 -2.30 -17.52
CA PHE A 267 25.14 -1.11 -17.75
C PHE A 267 26.49 -1.50 -18.35
N ARG A 268 26.77 -1.04 -19.58
CA ARG A 268 28.09 -1.19 -20.21
C ARG A 268 28.99 -0.04 -19.80
N LEU A 269 30.12 -0.36 -19.20
CA LEU A 269 31.11 0.63 -18.80
C LEU A 269 32.01 0.99 -19.98
N THR A 270 32.14 2.28 -20.24
CA THR A 270 33.10 2.86 -21.17
C THR A 270 34.01 3.79 -20.38
N ALA A 271 35.33 3.71 -20.58
CA ALA A 271 36.22 4.69 -19.98
C ALA A 271 35.86 6.07 -20.53
N ALA A 272 35.73 7.05 -19.64
CA ALA A 272 35.61 8.43 -20.04
C ALA A 272 36.91 8.87 -20.73
N ASP A 273 36.79 9.66 -21.81
CA ASP A 273 37.95 10.25 -22.47
C ASP A 273 38.75 11.05 -21.45
N SER A 274 40.05 10.78 -21.38
CA SER A 274 40.98 11.32 -20.39
C SER A 274 41.02 12.85 -20.37
N ALA A 275 40.49 13.50 -21.41
CA ALA A 275 40.42 14.94 -21.57
C ALA A 275 39.28 15.62 -20.77
N GLN A 276 38.31 14.89 -20.22
CA GLN A 276 37.13 15.48 -19.55
C GLN A 276 37.01 15.18 -18.05
N ILE A 277 38.00 14.53 -17.44
CA ILE A 277 37.88 14.04 -16.06
C ILE A 277 38.69 14.94 -15.10
N GLN A 278 38.04 15.94 -14.50
CA GLN A 278 38.49 16.48 -13.21
C GLN A 278 37.95 15.58 -12.09
N THR A 279 38.66 14.50 -11.78
CA THR A 279 38.31 13.69 -10.58
C THR A 279 38.84 14.36 -9.32
N HIS A 280 38.04 14.32 -8.26
CA HIS A 280 38.39 14.85 -6.94
C HIS A 280 39.55 14.06 -6.25
N GLU A 281 40.03 12.96 -6.85
CA GLU A 281 41.05 12.06 -6.28
C GLU A 281 41.97 11.36 -7.31
N GLY A 282 42.00 11.79 -8.58
CA GLY A 282 42.98 11.30 -9.57
C GLY A 282 42.86 9.82 -9.99
N ARG A 283 41.73 9.16 -9.76
CA ARG A 283 41.48 7.77 -10.20
C ARG A 283 40.55 7.75 -11.43
N VAL A 284 41.04 7.21 -12.55
CA VAL A 284 40.24 6.92 -13.74
C VAL A 284 39.90 5.42 -13.74
N PRO A 285 38.62 5.00 -13.62
CA PRO A 285 38.27 3.60 -13.72
C PRO A 285 38.52 3.07 -15.15
N LEU A 286 39.56 2.25 -15.33
CA LEU A 286 39.90 1.57 -16.60
C LEU A 286 39.06 0.30 -16.80
N LEU A 287 37.73 0.44 -16.85
CA LEU A 287 36.81 -0.70 -17.02
C LEU A 287 36.05 -0.63 -18.35
N THR A 288 36.72 -0.24 -19.44
CA THR A 288 36.11 -0.27 -20.78
C THR A 288 35.75 -1.71 -21.16
N GLY A 289 34.48 -1.95 -21.45
CA GLY A 289 33.97 -3.25 -21.88
C GLY A 289 33.42 -4.13 -20.75
N ALA A 290 33.52 -3.71 -19.49
CA ALA A 290 32.87 -4.39 -18.39
C ALA A 290 31.35 -4.15 -18.38
N GLN A 291 30.59 -5.10 -17.85
CA GLN A 291 29.13 -5.02 -17.69
C GLN A 291 28.78 -5.09 -16.20
N ILE A 292 27.89 -4.21 -15.75
CA ILE A 292 27.29 -4.25 -14.43
C ILE A 292 25.81 -4.55 -14.59
N ASN A 293 25.31 -5.55 -13.87
CA ASN A 293 23.88 -5.75 -13.71
C ASN A 293 23.39 -4.79 -12.63
N GLY A 294 22.48 -3.90 -12.99
CA GLY A 294 21.69 -3.14 -12.06
C GLY A 294 20.20 -3.36 -12.32
N LEU A 295 19.40 -2.43 -11.85
CA LEU A 295 17.94 -2.50 -11.95
C LEU A 295 17.44 -1.21 -12.58
N SER A 296 16.46 -1.38 -13.46
CA SER A 296 15.76 -0.29 -14.11
C SER A 296 14.84 0.45 -13.13
N GLY A 297 14.51 1.71 -13.44
CA GLY A 297 13.40 2.42 -12.81
C GLY A 297 12.04 1.77 -13.09
N MET A 298 11.96 0.99 -14.17
CA MET A 298 10.81 0.17 -14.51
C MET A 298 10.61 -0.96 -13.50
N THR A 299 9.42 -1.01 -12.91
CA THR A 299 9.03 -1.99 -11.90
C THR A 299 7.64 -2.57 -12.15
N CYS A 300 7.43 -3.75 -11.60
CA CYS A 300 6.25 -4.58 -11.79
C CYS A 300 5.32 -4.48 -10.57
N VAL A 301 4.05 -4.19 -10.84
CA VAL A 301 3.00 -4.10 -9.83
C VAL A 301 1.87 -5.06 -10.16
N LEU A 302 1.58 -5.96 -9.22
CA LEU A 302 0.43 -6.83 -9.28
C LEU A 302 -0.84 -6.02 -9.00
N PRO A 303 -1.87 -6.10 -9.86
CA PRO A 303 -3.07 -5.31 -9.70
C PRO A 303 -3.83 -5.52 -8.39
N ALA A 304 -4.52 -4.49 -7.93
CA ALA A 304 -5.36 -4.54 -6.72
C ALA A 304 -6.42 -5.65 -6.74
N TRP A 305 -6.95 -6.03 -7.91
CA TRP A 305 -7.90 -7.15 -8.02
C TRP A 305 -7.26 -8.51 -7.70
N ALA A 306 -5.96 -8.70 -7.91
CA ALA A 306 -5.28 -9.92 -7.49
C ALA A 306 -5.29 -10.08 -5.95
N VAL A 307 -5.18 -8.96 -5.22
CA VAL A 307 -5.32 -8.93 -3.76
C VAL A 307 -6.76 -9.26 -3.35
N LEU A 308 -7.77 -8.72 -4.05
CA LEU A 308 -9.19 -9.05 -3.78
C LEU A 308 -9.48 -10.54 -4.01
N GLU A 309 -8.95 -11.13 -5.08
CA GLU A 309 -9.10 -12.56 -5.34
C GLU A 309 -8.47 -13.41 -4.22
N CYS A 310 -7.33 -13.00 -3.67
CA CYS A 310 -6.72 -13.68 -2.53
C CYS A 310 -7.54 -13.49 -1.24
N LEU A 311 -8.17 -12.32 -1.04
CA LEU A 311 -9.06 -12.07 0.09
C LEU A 311 -10.35 -12.90 0.02
N ASP A 312 -10.74 -13.37 -1.17
CA ASP A 312 -11.86 -14.30 -1.38
C ASP A 312 -11.48 -15.78 -1.17
N ASP A 313 -10.34 -16.07 -0.55
CA ASP A 313 -9.98 -17.44 -0.19
C ASP A 313 -11.10 -18.12 0.65
N PRO A 314 -11.45 -19.40 0.37
CA PRO A 314 -12.50 -20.10 1.11
C PRO A 314 -12.30 -20.13 2.63
N LYS A 315 -11.05 -20.18 3.13
CA LYS A 315 -10.77 -20.16 4.57
C LYS A 315 -11.11 -18.79 5.16
N LEU A 316 -10.62 -17.71 4.55
CA LEU A 316 -10.91 -16.34 5.00
C LEU A 316 -12.39 -15.99 4.94
N ARG A 317 -13.09 -16.44 3.88
CA ARG A 317 -14.55 -16.28 3.79
C ARG A 317 -15.27 -16.97 4.93
N LYS A 318 -14.89 -18.21 5.23
CA LYS A 318 -15.51 -18.97 6.31
C LYS A 318 -15.30 -18.28 7.65
N GLU A 319 -14.09 -17.82 7.95
CA GLU A 319 -13.77 -17.07 9.17
C GLU A 319 -14.61 -15.79 9.29
N ARG A 320 -14.71 -14.99 8.21
CA ARG A 320 -15.57 -13.80 8.20
C ARG A 320 -17.03 -14.13 8.45
N ASN A 321 -17.57 -15.15 7.79
CA ASN A 321 -18.97 -15.53 7.95
C ASN A 321 -19.24 -16.01 9.40
N CYS A 322 -18.35 -16.82 9.98
CA CYS A 322 -18.47 -17.22 11.39
C CYS A 322 -18.41 -16.02 12.35
N ALA A 323 -17.56 -15.03 12.07
CA ALA A 323 -17.49 -13.82 12.89
C ALA A 323 -18.75 -12.97 12.78
N LEU A 324 -19.33 -12.85 11.58
CA LEU A 324 -20.61 -12.16 11.36
C LEU A 324 -21.76 -12.85 12.10
N GLU A 325 -21.86 -14.18 12.01
CA GLU A 325 -22.88 -14.97 12.72
C GLU A 325 -22.77 -14.79 14.24
N ALA A 326 -21.55 -14.72 14.78
CA ALA A 326 -21.33 -14.48 16.22
C ALA A 326 -21.72 -13.06 16.65
N LEU A 327 -21.53 -12.06 15.78
CA LEU A 327 -21.97 -10.68 16.05
C LEU A 327 -23.49 -10.58 16.07
N GLU A 328 -24.18 -11.19 15.10
CA GLU A 328 -25.64 -11.23 15.03
C GLU A 328 -26.25 -11.88 16.29
N GLN A 329 -25.71 -13.03 16.74
CA GLN A 329 -26.14 -13.68 17.98
C GLN A 329 -25.92 -12.81 19.23
N THR A 330 -24.85 -12.03 19.27
CA THR A 330 -24.56 -11.15 20.40
C THR A 330 -25.52 -9.96 20.44
N GLU A 331 -25.89 -9.42 19.28
CA GLU A 331 -26.89 -8.34 19.17
C GLU A 331 -28.29 -8.84 19.52
N GLU A 332 -28.69 -10.03 19.07
CA GLU A 332 -29.96 -10.67 19.44
C GLU A 332 -30.06 -10.87 20.96
N ASN A 333 -29.02 -11.45 21.59
CA ASN A 333 -28.97 -11.64 23.04
C ASN A 333 -28.92 -10.33 23.84
N ALA A 334 -28.37 -9.25 23.26
CA ALA A 334 -28.39 -7.93 23.90
C ALA A 334 -29.73 -7.20 23.74
N SER A 335 -30.54 -7.61 22.76
CA SER A 335 -31.85 -7.03 22.44
C SER A 335 -33.02 -7.69 23.19
N ASP A 336 -32.82 -8.85 23.80
CA ASP A 336 -33.80 -9.52 24.67
C ASP A 336 -33.39 -9.48 26.16
N PRO A 337 -33.72 -8.40 26.90
CA PRO A 337 -33.37 -8.26 28.32
C PRO A 337 -34.29 -9.05 29.27
N ASN A 338 -35.10 -10.00 28.79
CA ASN A 338 -36.03 -10.80 29.60
C ASN A 338 -35.63 -12.28 29.64
N GLU A 339 -34.47 -12.60 30.22
CA GLU A 339 -34.23 -13.86 30.94
C GLU A 339 -33.48 -13.62 32.26
#